data_AF-A0A6I1GSX1-F1
#
_entry.id   AF-A0A6I1GSX1-F1
#
_cell.length_a   1.000
_cell.length_b   1.000
_cell.length_c   1.000
_cell.angle_alpha   90.00
_cell.angle_beta   90.00
_cell.angle_gamma   90.00
#
_symmetry.space_group_name_H-M   'P 1'
#
loop_
_entity.id
_entity.type
_entity.pdbx_description
1 polymer ?
#
loop_
_entity_poly.entity_id
_entity_poly.type
_entity_poly.pdbx_seq_one_letter_code
_entity_poly.pdbx_strand_id
1 'polypeptide(L)'
;MPGDLMRAMAMDLGITRMQGEDDARFVCRISYSALRFWMQAFCLDDGYGGSYGVSRSAIVRKSTLWLRQLSGLYPQVLDWYEHGDDMDESLSGMLGTLASAGDLVRTGDGLYRCAVSHDRVLTDGSVVALGMTDPTDMESAMPLSGMACVSFGESGAESGQLVSDMLGSGRLGSGRAGRRHSRWPFDTDDLTLSTRVGSVRLTRRDDRHAAVRLPRLAPDSVLRWQIDLLTWPVAFAGDMRNRIVRVEYVPVVVRLVGGVRIESD
;
A
#
# COMPACT_ATOMS: atom_id res chain seq x y z
N MET A 1 -5.59 27.91 -0.78
CA MET A 1 -6.88 27.35 -0.30
C MET A 1 -6.61 25.93 0.22
N PRO A 2 -7.36 25.38 1.19
CA PRO A 2 -7.13 24.03 1.69
C PRO A 2 -7.03 23.00 0.55
N GLY A 3 -7.89 23.06 -0.46
CA GLY A 3 -7.84 22.14 -1.62
C GLY A 3 -6.52 22.06 -2.39
N ASP A 4 -5.61 23.04 -2.25
CA ASP A 4 -4.32 23.04 -2.94
C ASP A 4 -3.32 22.07 -2.29
N LEU A 5 -3.34 21.92 -0.96
CA LEU A 5 -2.41 21.06 -0.23
C LEU A 5 -2.61 19.58 -0.58
N MET A 6 -3.84 19.08 -0.45
CA MET A 6 -4.14 17.67 -0.76
C MET A 6 -3.94 17.34 -2.22
N ARG A 7 -4.20 18.30 -3.12
CA ARG A 7 -3.93 18.11 -4.55
C ARG A 7 -2.43 18.00 -4.82
N ALA A 8 -1.61 18.83 -4.19
CA ALA A 8 -0.15 18.75 -4.31
C ALA A 8 0.37 17.41 -3.77
N MET A 9 -0.02 17.03 -2.54
CA MET A 9 0.37 15.75 -1.96
C MET A 9 -0.08 14.55 -2.81
N ALA A 10 -1.30 14.59 -3.34
CA ALA A 10 -1.79 13.54 -4.22
C ALA A 10 -0.97 13.44 -5.52
N MET A 11 -0.56 14.57 -6.08
CA MET A 11 0.30 14.63 -7.26
C MET A 11 1.68 14.04 -6.98
N ASP A 12 2.33 14.46 -5.90
CA ASP A 12 3.66 13.98 -5.49
C ASP A 12 3.68 12.47 -5.20
N LEU A 13 2.59 11.96 -4.63
CA LEU A 13 2.42 10.52 -4.36
C LEU A 13 1.88 9.74 -5.56
N GLY A 14 1.51 10.42 -6.65
CA GLY A 14 0.86 9.83 -7.82
C GLY A 14 -0.54 9.27 -7.55
N ILE A 15 -1.19 9.64 -6.44
CA ILE A 15 -2.51 9.14 -6.01
C ILE A 15 -3.62 9.83 -6.81
N THR A 16 -4.44 9.03 -7.49
CA THR A 16 -5.60 9.54 -8.25
C THR A 16 -6.90 9.21 -7.55
N ARG A 17 -7.86 10.13 -7.64
CA ARG A 17 -9.21 9.94 -7.11
C ARG A 17 -9.95 8.82 -7.85
N MET A 18 -10.66 7.98 -7.12
CA MET A 18 -11.51 6.92 -7.71
C MET A 18 -12.84 7.48 -8.21
N GLN A 19 -13.49 6.75 -9.12
CA GLN A 19 -14.83 7.11 -9.56
C GLN A 19 -15.83 7.06 -8.38
N GLY A 20 -16.52 8.16 -8.12
CA GLY A 20 -17.50 8.26 -7.03
C GLY A 20 -16.89 8.36 -5.63
N GLU A 21 -15.58 8.58 -5.50
CA GLU A 21 -14.93 8.79 -4.21
C GLU A 21 -15.21 10.19 -3.65
N ASP A 22 -15.75 10.21 -2.43
CA ASP A 22 -15.95 11.45 -1.69
C ASP A 22 -14.62 12.07 -1.21
N ASP A 23 -14.67 13.36 -0.87
CA ASP A 23 -13.50 14.10 -0.40
C ASP A 23 -12.92 13.50 0.87
N ALA A 24 -13.75 12.93 1.74
CA ALA A 24 -13.31 12.38 3.00
C ALA A 24 -12.37 11.20 2.80
N ARG A 25 -12.80 10.20 2.03
CA ARG A 25 -12.01 9.00 1.73
C ARG A 25 -10.76 9.32 0.93
N PHE A 26 -10.87 10.25 -0.03
CA PHE A 26 -9.72 10.66 -0.85
C PHE A 26 -8.61 11.27 0.02
N VAL A 27 -8.98 12.19 0.93
CA VAL A 27 -8.03 12.80 1.87
C VAL A 27 -7.42 11.76 2.81
N CYS A 28 -8.22 10.85 3.37
CA CYS A 28 -7.71 9.79 4.25
C CYS A 28 -6.71 8.86 3.55
N ARG A 29 -6.92 8.53 2.27
CA ARG A 29 -5.95 7.76 1.48
C ARG A 29 -4.64 8.51 1.27
N ILE A 30 -4.71 9.79 0.95
CA ILE A 30 -3.52 10.64 0.77
C ILE A 30 -2.75 10.73 2.09
N SER A 31 -3.44 10.99 3.21
CA SER A 31 -2.79 11.07 4.51
C SER A 31 -2.16 9.74 4.92
N TYR A 32 -2.83 8.62 4.64
CA TYR A 32 -2.30 7.28 4.91
C TYR A 32 -0.99 7.01 4.17
N SER A 33 -0.96 7.28 2.87
CA SER A 33 0.24 7.12 2.05
C SER A 33 1.36 8.09 2.45
N ALA A 34 1.02 9.37 2.69
CA ALA A 34 1.99 10.38 3.12
C ALA A 34 2.62 10.04 4.48
N LEU A 35 1.84 9.43 5.38
CA LEU A 35 2.29 9.13 6.73
C LEU A 35 3.46 8.13 6.75
N ARG A 36 3.58 7.23 5.76
CA ARG A 36 4.79 6.41 5.56
C ARG A 36 6.05 7.28 5.53
N PHE A 37 6.06 8.27 4.63
CA PHE A 37 7.22 9.14 4.42
C PHE A 37 7.48 10.04 5.62
N TRP A 38 6.42 10.51 6.28
CA TRP A 38 6.58 11.27 7.52
C TRP A 38 7.18 10.44 8.65
N MET A 39 6.75 9.18 8.83
CA MET A 39 7.33 8.30 9.85
C MET A 39 8.82 8.01 9.59
N GLN A 40 9.22 7.88 8.33
CA GLN A 40 10.63 7.78 7.93
C GLN A 40 11.40 9.07 8.25
N ALA A 41 10.88 10.23 7.86
CA ALA A 41 11.48 11.53 8.15
C ALA A 41 11.60 11.79 9.65
N PHE A 42 10.61 11.39 10.46
CA PHE A 42 10.68 11.52 11.91
C PHE A 42 11.83 10.72 12.53
N CYS A 43 12.23 9.61 11.90
CA CYS A 43 13.37 8.81 12.34
C CYS A 43 14.73 9.42 11.95
N LEU A 44 14.76 10.35 10.98
CA LEU A 44 15.96 11.14 10.65
C LEU A 44 16.17 12.30 11.63
N ASP A 45 15.08 12.81 12.20
CA ASP A 45 15.05 13.88 13.19
C ASP A 45 15.24 13.33 14.63
N ASP A 46 16.38 12.66 14.85
CA ASP A 46 16.82 12.10 16.14
C ASP A 46 17.86 12.96 16.87
N GLY A 47 18.22 14.12 16.29
CA GLY A 47 19.30 15.00 16.77
C GLY A 47 20.72 14.57 16.36
N TYR A 48 20.86 13.44 15.67
CA TYR A 48 22.10 12.84 15.18
C TYR A 48 22.01 12.41 13.71
N GLY A 49 21.10 13.00 12.93
CA GLY A 49 20.92 12.75 11.50
C GLY A 49 20.40 11.34 11.17
N GLY A 50 19.67 10.70 12.07
CA GLY A 50 19.09 9.36 11.91
C GLY A 50 20.01 8.21 12.32
N SER A 51 21.19 8.52 12.86
CA SER A 51 22.19 7.52 13.23
C SER A 51 21.90 6.81 14.56
N TYR A 52 21.16 7.44 15.47
CA TYR A 52 20.82 6.90 16.78
C TYR A 52 19.48 6.16 16.75
N GLY A 53 18.47 6.82 16.18
CA GLY A 53 17.10 6.33 16.08
C GLY A 53 16.15 6.98 17.10
N VAL A 54 14.85 6.74 16.90
CA VAL A 54 13.77 7.37 17.65
C VAL A 54 12.88 6.31 18.27
N SER A 55 12.40 6.55 19.50
CA SER A 55 11.50 5.61 20.18
C SER A 55 10.13 5.52 19.49
N ARG A 56 9.47 4.37 19.63
CA ARG A 56 8.08 4.16 19.16
C ARG A 56 7.13 5.26 19.63
N SER A 57 7.17 5.60 20.92
CA SER A 57 6.29 6.62 21.50
C SER A 57 6.55 8.01 20.94
N ALA A 58 7.81 8.36 20.63
CA ALA A 58 8.13 9.62 19.98
C ALA A 58 7.62 9.67 18.53
N ILE A 59 7.74 8.58 17.75
CA ILE A 59 7.23 8.51 16.37
C ILE A 59 5.71 8.59 16.35
N VAL A 60 5.03 7.83 17.21
CA VAL A 60 3.57 7.86 17.36
C VAL A 60 3.13 9.28 17.75
N ARG A 61 3.77 9.90 18.74
CA ARG A 61 3.47 11.29 19.13
C ARG A 61 3.65 12.29 17.98
N LYS A 62 4.77 12.23 17.24
CA LYS A 62 5.02 13.11 16.08
C LYS A 62 3.93 12.90 14.99
N SER A 63 3.55 11.65 14.74
CA SER A 63 2.49 11.26 13.79
C SER A 63 1.12 11.80 14.21
N THR A 64 0.76 11.64 15.48
CA THR A 64 -0.47 12.19 16.07
C THR A 64 -0.52 13.72 15.94
N LEU A 65 0.59 14.41 16.23
CA LEU A 65 0.65 15.86 16.07
C LEU A 65 0.46 16.29 14.62
N TRP A 66 1.08 15.59 13.68
CA TRP A 66 0.92 15.85 12.25
C TRP A 66 -0.54 15.64 11.79
N LEU A 67 -1.18 14.54 12.19
CA LEU A 67 -2.58 14.27 11.88
C LEU A 67 -3.53 15.32 12.49
N ARG A 68 -3.26 15.78 13.72
CA ARG A 68 -4.04 16.86 14.36
C ARG A 68 -3.89 18.21 13.68
N GLN A 69 -2.70 18.51 13.15
CA GLN A 69 -2.51 19.72 12.33
C GLN A 69 -3.27 19.60 11.01
N LEU A 70 -3.22 18.42 10.38
CA LEU A 70 -3.95 18.16 9.15
C LEU A 70 -5.47 18.24 9.32
N SER A 71 -5.98 17.78 10.46
CA SER A 71 -7.42 17.78 10.75
C SER A 71 -8.00 19.18 10.97
N GLY A 72 -7.16 20.17 11.28
CA GLY A 72 -7.58 21.58 11.26
C GLY A 72 -8.07 22.05 9.88
N LEU A 73 -7.64 21.39 8.81
CA LEU A 73 -8.10 21.63 7.44
C LEU A 73 -9.06 20.53 6.93
N TYR A 74 -8.90 19.30 7.42
CA TYR A 74 -9.64 18.12 7.00
C TYR A 74 -10.12 17.30 8.20
N PRO A 75 -11.24 17.68 8.83
CA PRO A 75 -11.69 17.09 10.10
C PRO A 75 -11.83 15.56 10.06
N GLN A 76 -12.21 15.00 8.91
CA GLN A 76 -12.40 13.56 8.71
C GLN A 76 -11.16 12.69 8.98
N VAL A 77 -9.95 13.30 8.98
CA VAL A 77 -8.70 12.55 9.11
C VAL A 77 -8.63 11.90 10.48
N LEU A 78 -8.87 12.63 11.57
CA LEU A 78 -8.77 12.05 12.92
C LEU A 78 -9.80 10.95 13.14
N ASP A 79 -11.06 11.21 12.77
CA ASP A 79 -12.16 10.23 12.90
C ASP A 79 -11.82 8.89 12.22
N TRP A 80 -11.06 8.93 11.11
CA TRP A 80 -10.68 7.74 10.36
C TRP A 80 -9.51 6.96 10.98
N TYR A 81 -8.62 7.61 11.75
CA TYR A 81 -7.54 6.93 12.49
C TYR A 81 -7.98 6.46 13.88
N GLU A 82 -8.96 7.13 14.49
CA GLU A 82 -9.54 6.83 15.82
C GLU A 82 -10.72 5.85 15.78
N HIS A 83 -11.10 5.36 14.59
CA HIS A 83 -12.35 4.61 14.43
C HIS A 83 -12.33 3.25 15.17
N GLY A 84 -12.95 3.20 16.35
CA GLY A 84 -13.16 1.97 17.13
C GLY A 84 -11.95 1.50 17.93
N ASP A 85 -10.75 2.01 17.61
CA ASP A 85 -9.48 1.75 18.29
C ASP A 85 -8.83 3.08 18.70
N ASP A 86 -7.84 3.03 19.60
CA ASP A 86 -7.01 4.21 19.90
C ASP A 86 -6.17 4.55 18.65
N MET A 87 -6.07 5.85 18.30
CA MET A 87 -5.19 6.31 17.22
C MET A 87 -3.75 5.80 17.41
N ASP A 88 -3.30 5.70 18.67
CA ASP A 88 -2.00 5.12 18.99
C ASP A 88 -1.86 3.68 18.48
N GLU A 89 -2.92 2.86 18.51
CA GLU A 89 -2.90 1.49 17.96
C GLU A 89 -2.81 1.49 16.43
N SER A 90 -3.61 2.32 15.75
CA SER A 90 -3.55 2.50 14.28
C SER A 90 -2.14 2.91 13.82
N LEU A 91 -1.57 3.92 14.47
CA LEU A 91 -0.23 4.43 14.16
C LEU A 91 0.86 3.39 14.47
N SER A 92 0.68 2.64 15.54
CA SER A 92 1.60 1.58 15.92
C SER A 92 1.56 0.38 14.97
N GLY A 93 0.37 0.05 14.46
CA GLY A 93 0.19 -0.96 13.42
C GLY A 93 0.93 -0.56 12.15
N MET A 94 0.75 0.69 11.71
CA MET A 94 1.50 1.23 10.57
C MET A 94 3.01 1.18 10.80
N LEU A 95 3.50 1.63 11.96
CA LEU A 95 4.93 1.56 12.30
C LEU A 95 5.46 0.12 12.25
N GLY A 96 4.68 -0.84 12.77
CA GLY A 96 4.97 -2.26 12.67
C GLY A 96 5.10 -2.73 11.22
N THR A 97 4.15 -2.36 10.36
CA THR A 97 4.21 -2.66 8.92
C THR A 97 5.47 -2.09 8.27
N LEU A 98 5.85 -0.83 8.55
CA LEU A 98 7.06 -0.22 8.00
C LEU A 98 8.35 -0.92 8.48
N ALA A 99 8.39 -1.33 9.75
CA ALA A 99 9.53 -2.10 10.27
C ALA A 99 9.60 -3.51 9.66
N SER A 100 8.47 -4.21 9.53
CA SER A 100 8.41 -5.53 8.89
C SER A 100 8.74 -5.48 7.40
N ALA A 101 8.34 -4.40 6.74
CA ALA A 101 8.68 -4.11 5.35
C ALA A 101 10.18 -3.88 5.16
N GLY A 102 10.84 -3.26 6.12
CA GLY A 102 12.23 -2.82 6.01
C GLY A 102 12.37 -1.33 5.70
N ASP A 103 11.27 -0.57 5.62
CA ASP A 103 11.33 0.91 5.55
C ASP A 103 12.01 1.51 6.78
N LEU A 104 11.85 0.84 7.93
CA LEU A 104 12.47 1.21 9.19
C LEU A 104 13.26 0.03 9.78
N VAL A 105 14.37 0.33 10.43
CA VAL A 105 15.20 -0.65 11.14
C VAL A 105 14.99 -0.48 12.63
N ARG A 106 14.51 -1.54 13.31
CA ARG A 106 14.43 -1.58 14.77
C ARG A 106 15.77 -1.99 15.36
N THR A 107 16.33 -1.15 16.23
CA THR A 107 17.60 -1.40 16.91
C THR A 107 17.42 -2.33 18.11
N GLY A 108 18.52 -2.87 18.64
CA GLY A 108 18.49 -3.79 19.79
C GLY A 108 17.96 -3.17 21.09
N ASP A 109 18.09 -1.85 21.25
CA ASP A 109 17.53 -1.05 22.34
C ASP A 109 16.09 -0.56 22.06
N GLY A 110 15.47 -1.01 20.97
CA GLY A 110 14.06 -0.79 20.67
C GLY A 110 13.74 0.56 20.02
N LEU A 111 14.75 1.30 19.55
CA LEU A 111 14.59 2.50 18.73
C LEU A 111 14.37 2.13 17.27
N TYR A 112 13.95 3.11 16.48
CA TYR A 112 13.71 2.96 15.04
C TYR A 112 14.58 3.94 14.27
N ARG A 113 15.23 3.45 13.22
CA ARG A 113 16.02 4.23 12.27
C ARG A 113 15.37 4.17 10.90
N CYS A 114 15.51 5.24 10.13
CA CYS A 114 15.13 5.19 8.72
C CYS A 114 16.12 4.28 7.97
N ALA A 115 15.60 3.34 7.17
CA ALA A 115 16.46 2.60 6.27
C ALA A 115 16.91 3.48 5.10
N VAL A 116 18.11 3.23 4.59
CA VAL A 116 18.55 3.77 3.30
C VAL A 116 17.69 3.14 2.19
N SER A 117 17.47 3.87 1.10
CA SER A 117 16.75 3.37 -0.07
C SER A 117 17.30 2.02 -0.52
N HIS A 118 16.42 1.03 -0.69
CA HIS A 118 16.75 -0.30 -1.16
C HIS A 118 15.53 -0.98 -1.78
N ASP A 119 15.78 -1.97 -2.62
CA ASP A 119 14.72 -2.79 -3.20
C ASP A 119 14.53 -4.08 -2.40
N ARG A 120 13.27 -4.51 -2.30
CA ARG A 120 12.91 -5.80 -1.74
C ARG A 120 12.04 -6.58 -2.70
N VAL A 121 12.37 -7.85 -2.91
CA VAL A 121 11.53 -8.75 -3.72
C VAL A 121 10.24 -9.08 -2.96
N LEU A 122 9.09 -8.88 -3.59
CA LEU A 122 7.79 -9.29 -3.06
C LEU A 122 7.38 -10.68 -3.55
N THR A 123 7.49 -10.88 -4.86
CA THR A 123 7.27 -12.16 -5.57
C THR A 123 8.21 -12.22 -6.76
N ASP A 124 8.29 -13.39 -7.42
CA ASP A 124 9.04 -13.54 -8.67
C ASP A 124 8.66 -12.45 -9.68
N GLY A 125 9.66 -11.66 -10.10
CA GLY A 125 9.51 -10.58 -11.07
C GLY A 125 8.89 -9.27 -10.55
N SER A 126 8.67 -9.11 -9.23
CA SER A 126 8.24 -7.83 -8.65
C SER A 126 9.07 -7.41 -7.45
N VAL A 127 9.49 -6.15 -7.46
CA VAL A 127 10.27 -5.54 -6.38
C VAL A 127 9.56 -4.28 -5.89
N VAL A 128 9.72 -4.00 -4.61
CA VAL A 128 9.22 -2.79 -3.96
C VAL A 128 10.39 -1.93 -3.52
N ALA A 129 10.30 -0.63 -3.81
CA ALA A 129 11.25 0.36 -3.31
C ALA A 129 10.89 0.76 -1.87
N LEU A 130 11.86 0.57 -0.97
CA LEU A 130 11.73 0.78 0.47
C LEU A 130 12.87 1.64 1.02
N GLY A 131 12.71 2.10 2.25
CA GLY A 131 13.61 3.06 2.88
C GLY A 131 13.33 4.48 2.41
N MET A 132 14.24 5.39 2.74
CA MET A 132 14.10 6.81 2.39
C MET A 132 14.23 6.99 0.88
N THR A 133 13.10 7.11 0.20
CA THR A 133 13.02 7.38 -1.23
C THR A 133 12.21 8.65 -1.44
N ASP A 134 12.68 9.54 -2.30
CA ASP A 134 11.90 10.70 -2.74
C ASP A 134 10.93 10.25 -3.82
N PRO A 135 9.60 10.21 -3.58
CA PRO A 135 8.63 9.75 -4.57
C PRO A 135 8.58 10.65 -5.82
N THR A 136 9.07 11.89 -5.75
CA THR A 136 9.09 12.84 -6.87
C THR A 136 10.27 12.64 -7.81
N ASP A 137 11.35 12.03 -7.34
CA ASP A 137 12.60 11.77 -8.09
C ASP A 137 12.62 10.37 -8.73
N MET A 138 11.57 9.57 -8.53
CA MET A 138 11.51 8.23 -9.07
C MET A 138 11.06 8.25 -10.55
N GLU A 139 11.99 8.47 -11.47
CA GLU A 139 11.75 8.48 -12.93
C GLU A 139 11.04 7.23 -13.47
N SER A 140 11.14 6.10 -12.75
CA SER A 140 10.54 4.80 -13.12
C SER A 140 9.49 4.27 -12.13
N ALA A 141 9.13 5.03 -11.09
CA ALA A 141 8.15 4.52 -10.13
C ALA A 141 6.74 4.53 -10.71
N MET A 142 6.14 3.34 -10.67
CA MET A 142 4.70 3.20 -10.77
C MET A 142 4.01 4.00 -9.65
N PRO A 143 2.81 4.54 -9.89
CA PRO A 143 2.12 5.36 -8.91
C PRO A 143 1.80 4.56 -7.64
N LEU A 144 1.90 5.21 -6.49
CA LEU A 144 1.81 4.56 -5.19
C LEU A 144 0.41 3.94 -4.96
N SER A 145 0.40 2.75 -4.36
CA SER A 145 -0.80 2.06 -3.87
C SER A 145 -0.61 1.67 -2.41
N GLY A 146 -1.50 2.11 -1.53
CA GLY A 146 -1.32 1.96 -0.09
C GLY A 146 -0.16 2.80 0.42
N MET A 147 0.98 2.17 0.63
CA MET A 147 2.22 2.76 1.13
C MET A 147 3.39 2.55 0.16
N ALA A 148 3.29 1.69 -0.85
CA ALA A 148 4.43 1.26 -1.65
C ALA A 148 4.28 1.50 -3.15
N CYS A 149 5.44 1.58 -3.82
CA CYS A 149 5.56 1.56 -5.27
C CYS A 149 6.19 0.24 -5.70
N VAL A 150 5.56 -0.47 -6.64
CA VAL A 150 6.06 -1.75 -7.17
C VAL A 150 6.55 -1.56 -8.59
N SER A 151 7.78 -2.00 -8.85
CA SER A 151 8.30 -2.16 -10.20
C SER A 151 8.30 -3.64 -10.60
N PHE A 152 8.21 -3.86 -11.90
CA PHE A 152 8.20 -5.19 -12.51
C PHE A 152 9.47 -5.31 -13.35
N GLY A 153 10.25 -6.38 -13.18
CA GLY A 153 11.46 -6.61 -13.99
C GLY A 153 11.14 -6.89 -15.47
N GLU A 154 12.14 -7.11 -16.31
CA GLU A 154 11.94 -7.48 -17.73
C GLU A 154 11.20 -8.83 -17.89
N SER A 155 11.42 -9.81 -16.98
CA SER A 155 10.57 -11.01 -16.83
C SER A 155 9.14 -10.71 -16.33
N GLY A 156 8.83 -9.46 -16.02
CA GLY A 156 7.47 -8.96 -15.79
C GLY A 156 6.60 -9.00 -17.05
N ALA A 157 7.19 -9.05 -18.25
CA ALA A 157 6.47 -9.33 -19.49
C ALA A 157 5.96 -10.79 -19.51
N GLU A 158 6.74 -11.73 -18.98
CA GLU A 158 6.33 -13.11 -18.75
C GLU A 158 5.34 -13.24 -17.60
N SER A 159 5.21 -12.24 -16.71
CA SER A 159 4.22 -12.26 -15.62
C SER A 159 2.77 -12.14 -16.10
N GLY A 160 2.52 -11.46 -17.24
CA GLY A 160 1.22 -11.51 -17.91
C GLY A 160 0.94 -12.90 -18.50
N GLN A 161 1.99 -13.58 -18.95
CA GLN A 161 1.96 -14.95 -19.46
C GLN A 161 1.81 -15.99 -18.33
N LEU A 162 2.43 -15.79 -17.16
CA LEU A 162 2.28 -16.65 -15.99
C LEU A 162 0.88 -16.51 -15.36
N VAL A 163 0.30 -15.31 -15.35
CA VAL A 163 -1.12 -15.14 -14.99
C VAL A 163 -2.01 -15.82 -16.04
N SER A 164 -1.70 -15.70 -17.34
CA SER A 164 -2.36 -16.44 -18.43
C SER A 164 -2.30 -17.96 -18.26
N ASP A 165 -1.13 -18.48 -17.88
CA ASP A 165 -0.87 -19.92 -17.76
C ASP A 165 -1.41 -20.49 -16.43
N MET A 166 -1.45 -19.68 -15.36
CA MET A 166 -2.09 -20.03 -14.07
C MET A 166 -3.62 -19.97 -14.13
N LEU A 167 -4.20 -19.22 -15.08
CA LEU A 167 -5.65 -19.01 -15.22
C LEU A 167 -6.41 -20.11 -15.97
N GLY A 168 -5.76 -21.22 -16.38
CA GLY A 168 -6.43 -22.41 -16.88
C GLY A 168 -7.58 -22.15 -17.86
N SER A 169 -7.28 -22.01 -19.15
CA SER A 169 -8.23 -21.96 -20.27
C SER A 169 -9.32 -20.86 -20.27
N GLY A 170 -9.19 -19.81 -19.45
CA GLY A 170 -9.90 -18.53 -19.65
C GLY A 170 -9.16 -17.66 -20.69
N ARG A 171 -9.81 -17.38 -21.83
CA ARG A 171 -9.19 -16.66 -22.97
C ARG A 171 -8.95 -15.18 -22.66
N LEU A 172 -7.74 -14.84 -22.20
CA LEU A 172 -7.23 -13.46 -22.26
C LEU A 172 -7.39 -12.86 -23.66
N GLY A 173 -8.03 -11.69 -23.74
CA GLY A 173 -8.11 -10.90 -24.98
C GLY A 173 -6.71 -10.57 -25.52
N SER A 174 -6.46 -10.89 -26.79
CA SER A 174 -5.18 -10.70 -27.46
C SER A 174 -4.85 -9.21 -27.64
N GLY A 175 -3.97 -8.68 -26.79
CA GLY A 175 -3.41 -7.33 -26.90
C GLY A 175 -1.89 -7.39 -27.06
N ARG A 176 -1.38 -6.92 -28.22
CA ARG A 176 0.05 -6.79 -28.49
C ARG A 176 0.75 -5.95 -27.40
N ALA A 177 1.90 -6.43 -26.95
CA ALA A 177 2.82 -5.74 -26.07
C ALA A 177 3.29 -4.41 -26.70
N GLY A 178 2.71 -3.30 -26.24
CA GLY A 178 3.07 -1.96 -26.65
C GLY A 178 2.26 -0.96 -25.83
N ARG A 179 2.93 -0.29 -24.88
CA ARG A 179 2.38 0.70 -23.92
C ARG A 179 1.36 0.07 -22.95
N ARG A 180 1.83 -0.33 -21.77
CA ARG A 180 1.03 -0.92 -20.69
C ARG A 180 -0.03 0.08 -20.20
N HIS A 181 -1.19 0.07 -20.83
CA HIS A 181 -2.38 0.70 -20.28
C HIS A 181 -2.86 -0.14 -19.09
N SER A 182 -3.08 0.55 -17.98
CA SER A 182 -3.81 0.17 -16.77
C SER A 182 -5.14 -0.50 -17.13
N ARG A 183 -5.12 -1.81 -17.41
CA ARG A 183 -6.32 -2.58 -17.71
C ARG A 183 -6.46 -3.70 -16.70
N TRP A 184 -7.67 -3.84 -16.19
CA TRP A 184 -8.06 -4.96 -15.35
C TRP A 184 -7.61 -6.29 -15.99
N PRO A 185 -6.85 -7.13 -15.27
CA PRO A 185 -6.13 -8.25 -15.87
C PRO A 185 -7.01 -9.50 -16.08
N PHE A 186 -8.29 -9.45 -15.71
CA PHE A 186 -9.20 -10.59 -15.75
C PHE A 186 -10.43 -10.30 -16.63
N ASP A 187 -11.07 -11.36 -17.13
CA ASP A 187 -12.28 -11.25 -17.97
C ASP A 187 -13.55 -10.98 -17.15
N THR A 188 -13.52 -11.23 -15.85
CA THR A 188 -14.61 -10.96 -14.89
C THR A 188 -14.23 -9.79 -13.98
N ASP A 189 -15.18 -8.91 -13.68
CA ASP A 189 -14.99 -7.82 -12.70
C ASP A 189 -14.91 -8.34 -11.26
N ASP A 190 -15.41 -9.54 -10.99
CA ASP A 190 -15.37 -10.19 -9.67
C ASP A 190 -14.59 -11.51 -9.73
N LEU A 191 -13.55 -11.61 -8.91
CA LEU A 191 -12.70 -12.79 -8.80
C LEU A 191 -12.64 -13.24 -7.34
N THR A 192 -12.85 -14.53 -7.10
CA THR A 192 -12.65 -15.15 -5.79
C THR A 192 -11.50 -16.15 -5.87
N LEU A 193 -10.48 -15.96 -5.02
CA LEU A 193 -9.31 -16.82 -4.94
C LEU A 193 -9.39 -17.66 -3.66
N SER A 194 -9.33 -18.98 -3.81
CA SER A 194 -9.20 -19.89 -2.68
C SER A 194 -7.72 -20.06 -2.33
N THR A 195 -7.35 -19.69 -1.10
CA THR A 195 -5.95 -19.70 -0.65
C THR A 195 -5.82 -20.52 0.63
N ARG A 196 -4.57 -20.85 1.00
CA ARG A 196 -4.27 -21.56 2.25
C ARG A 196 -4.72 -20.79 3.50
N VAL A 197 -4.83 -19.46 3.39
CA VAL A 197 -5.21 -18.57 4.50
C VAL A 197 -6.68 -18.14 4.45
N GLY A 198 -7.45 -18.67 3.50
CA GLY A 198 -8.88 -18.38 3.31
C GLY A 198 -9.19 -17.81 1.93
N SER A 199 -10.43 -17.34 1.75
CA SER A 199 -10.88 -16.76 0.49
C SER A 199 -10.51 -15.28 0.38
N VAL A 200 -9.91 -14.89 -0.75
CA VAL A 200 -9.64 -13.49 -1.11
C VAL A 200 -10.56 -13.11 -2.26
N ARG A 201 -11.32 -12.02 -2.11
CA ARG A 201 -12.17 -11.49 -3.19
C ARG A 201 -11.57 -10.22 -3.78
N LEU A 202 -11.49 -10.15 -5.09
CA LEU A 202 -11.03 -9.02 -5.86
C LEU A 202 -12.19 -8.53 -6.73
N THR A 203 -12.56 -7.27 -6.59
CA THR A 203 -13.66 -6.65 -7.35
C THR A 203 -13.16 -5.40 -8.04
N ARG A 204 -13.25 -5.31 -9.37
CA ARG A 204 -12.92 -4.09 -10.11
C ARG A 204 -13.84 -2.95 -9.65
N ARG A 205 -13.24 -1.78 -9.39
CA ARG A 205 -13.97 -0.57 -9.00
C ARG A 205 -14.07 0.43 -10.14
N ASP A 206 -12.94 0.68 -10.78
CA ASP A 206 -12.83 1.52 -11.98
C ASP A 206 -11.64 1.04 -12.84
N ASP A 207 -11.19 1.86 -13.77
CA ASP A 207 -10.07 1.51 -14.66
C ASP A 207 -8.71 1.44 -13.95
N ARG A 208 -8.58 2.01 -12.75
CA ARG A 208 -7.32 2.15 -12.01
C ARG A 208 -7.35 1.48 -10.64
N HIS A 209 -8.51 1.10 -10.12
CA HIS A 209 -8.65 0.57 -8.77
C HIS A 209 -9.49 -0.69 -8.71
N ALA A 210 -9.15 -1.52 -7.73
CA ALA A 210 -9.89 -2.71 -7.34
C ALA A 210 -10.05 -2.76 -5.83
N ALA A 211 -11.17 -3.30 -5.37
CA ALA A 211 -11.36 -3.66 -3.97
C ALA A 211 -10.78 -5.05 -3.72
N VAL A 212 -10.10 -5.20 -2.60
CA VAL A 212 -9.56 -6.46 -2.08
C VAL A 212 -10.26 -6.75 -0.76
N ARG A 213 -10.91 -7.89 -0.66
CA ARG A 213 -11.44 -8.41 0.61
C ARG A 213 -10.60 -9.60 1.06
N LEU A 214 -9.87 -9.42 2.15
CA LEU A 214 -8.96 -10.42 2.69
C LEU A 214 -9.64 -11.30 3.74
N PRO A 215 -9.17 -12.55 3.93
CA PRO A 215 -9.51 -13.33 5.10
C PRO A 215 -8.90 -12.70 6.36
N ARG A 216 -9.22 -13.24 7.55
CA ARG A 216 -8.50 -12.84 8.77
C ARG A 216 -7.07 -13.36 8.69
N LEU A 217 -6.13 -12.48 8.39
CA LEU A 217 -4.70 -12.74 8.48
C LEU A 217 -4.22 -12.50 9.90
N ALA A 218 -3.26 -13.30 10.37
CA ALA A 218 -2.58 -13.04 11.62
C ALA A 218 -1.80 -11.71 11.53
N PRO A 219 -1.82 -10.87 12.58
CA PRO A 219 -1.16 -9.55 12.55
C PRO A 219 0.34 -9.61 12.21
N ASP A 220 1.02 -10.68 12.60
CA ASP A 220 2.45 -10.93 12.43
C ASP A 220 2.81 -11.73 11.17
N SER A 221 1.82 -12.10 10.35
CA SER A 221 2.08 -12.88 9.13
C SER A 221 2.85 -12.07 8.09
N VAL A 222 3.77 -12.71 7.37
CA VAL A 222 4.55 -12.05 6.31
C VAL A 222 3.64 -11.49 5.21
N LEU A 223 2.62 -12.27 4.83
CA LEU A 223 1.62 -11.84 3.86
C LEU A 223 0.91 -10.54 4.28
N ARG A 224 0.76 -10.32 5.59
CA ARG A 224 0.01 -9.18 6.09
C ARG A 224 0.69 -7.86 5.76
N TRP A 225 1.95 -7.68 6.14
CA TRP A 225 2.64 -6.42 5.87
C TRP A 225 2.82 -6.21 4.37
N GLN A 226 3.01 -7.27 3.58
CA GLN A 226 3.12 -7.19 2.12
C GLN A 226 1.83 -6.63 1.50
N ILE A 227 0.66 -7.06 1.96
CA ILE A 227 -0.62 -6.55 1.46
C ILE A 227 -0.92 -5.14 1.98
N ASP A 228 -0.60 -4.85 3.23
CA ASP A 228 -0.79 -3.50 3.80
C ASP A 228 0.07 -2.45 3.07
N LEU A 229 1.27 -2.82 2.64
CA LEU A 229 2.10 -1.94 1.81
C LEU A 229 1.43 -1.62 0.47
N LEU A 230 0.75 -2.58 -0.16
CA LEU A 230 0.22 -2.43 -1.50
C LEU A 230 -1.18 -1.83 -1.55
N THR A 231 -1.87 -1.72 -0.41
CA THR A 231 -3.30 -1.44 -0.39
C THR A 231 -3.69 -0.37 0.62
N TRP A 232 -4.75 0.38 0.33
CA TRP A 232 -5.34 1.33 1.25
C TRP A 232 -6.44 0.67 2.09
N PRO A 233 -6.57 0.99 3.39
CA PRO A 233 -7.76 0.67 4.17
C PRO A 233 -9.01 1.33 3.58
N VAL A 234 -10.19 0.72 3.74
CA VAL A 234 -11.47 1.32 3.31
C VAL A 234 -12.17 2.04 4.46
N ALA A 235 -12.51 1.33 5.54
CA ALA A 235 -13.38 1.89 6.58
C ALA A 235 -12.63 2.84 7.54
N PHE A 236 -11.43 2.46 7.95
CA PHE A 236 -10.57 3.17 8.91
C PHE A 236 -9.12 2.75 8.73
N ALA A 237 -8.15 3.51 9.29
CA ALA A 237 -6.71 3.26 9.08
C ALA A 237 -6.27 1.81 9.41
N GLY A 238 -6.92 1.21 10.41
CA GLY A 238 -6.71 -0.19 10.83
C GLY A 238 -7.50 -1.25 10.05
N ASP A 239 -8.33 -0.90 9.04
CA ASP A 239 -9.20 -1.86 8.34
C ASP A 239 -8.39 -2.97 7.67
N MET A 240 -8.32 -4.09 8.36
CA MET A 240 -7.54 -5.27 8.02
C MET A 240 -8.11 -6.08 6.86
N ARG A 241 -9.38 -5.85 6.50
CA ARG A 241 -10.16 -6.78 5.68
C ARG A 241 -10.57 -6.17 4.36
N ASN A 242 -11.11 -4.96 4.37
CA ASN A 242 -11.59 -4.30 3.16
C ASN A 242 -10.54 -3.27 2.74
N ARG A 243 -9.90 -3.54 1.62
CA ARG A 243 -8.78 -2.74 1.13
C ARG A 243 -8.99 -2.34 -0.31
N ILE A 244 -8.28 -1.33 -0.77
CA ILE A 244 -8.26 -0.89 -2.16
C ILE A 244 -6.84 -1.01 -2.69
N VAL A 245 -6.70 -1.49 -3.91
CA VAL A 245 -5.41 -1.62 -4.60
C VAL A 245 -5.51 -0.98 -5.97
N ARG A 246 -4.39 -0.48 -6.48
CA ARG A 246 -4.26 -0.17 -7.90
C ARG A 246 -4.37 -1.41 -8.78
N VAL A 247 -5.06 -1.29 -9.91
CA VAL A 247 -5.25 -2.40 -10.87
C VAL A 247 -3.90 -2.97 -11.32
N GLU A 248 -2.90 -2.12 -11.48
CA GLU A 248 -1.55 -2.50 -11.87
C GLU A 248 -0.87 -3.44 -10.87
N TYR A 249 -1.28 -3.41 -9.60
CA TYR A 249 -0.69 -4.22 -8.52
C TYR A 249 -1.53 -5.46 -8.19
N VAL A 250 -2.70 -5.62 -8.80
CA VAL A 250 -3.57 -6.79 -8.62
C VAL A 250 -2.83 -8.11 -8.91
N PRO A 251 -2.03 -8.25 -9.99
CA PRO A 251 -1.26 -9.49 -10.22
C PRO A 251 -0.30 -9.83 -9.07
N VAL A 252 0.30 -8.82 -8.43
CA VAL A 252 1.20 -9.02 -7.28
C VAL A 252 0.41 -9.50 -6.07
N VAL A 253 -0.75 -8.89 -5.79
CA VAL A 253 -1.65 -9.32 -4.73
C VAL A 253 -2.08 -10.77 -4.93
N VAL A 254 -2.47 -11.15 -6.15
CA VAL A 254 -2.87 -12.53 -6.50
C VAL A 254 -1.73 -13.51 -6.24
N ARG A 255 -0.49 -13.17 -6.61
CA ARG A 255 0.69 -14.02 -6.35
C ARG A 255 1.04 -14.12 -4.86
N LEU A 256 0.93 -13.02 -4.12
CA LEU A 256 1.19 -12.99 -2.68
C LEU A 256 0.23 -13.90 -1.91
N VAL A 257 -1.07 -13.84 -2.25
CA VAL A 257 -2.09 -14.70 -1.63
C VAL A 257 -2.11 -16.11 -2.24
N GLY A 258 -1.47 -16.31 -3.39
CA GLY A 258 -1.59 -17.49 -4.24
C GLY A 258 -0.49 -18.52 -4.03
N GLY A 259 -0.91 -19.74 -3.69
CA GLY A 259 -0.35 -20.99 -4.21
C GLY A 259 -1.54 -21.76 -4.79
N VAL A 260 -1.84 -21.54 -6.07
CA VAL A 260 -3.23 -21.34 -6.52
C VAL A 260 -4.00 -22.62 -6.92
N ARG A 261 -5.27 -22.71 -6.49
CA ARG A 261 -6.42 -23.23 -7.25
C ARG A 261 -7.41 -22.06 -7.44
N ILE A 262 -7.84 -21.80 -8.67
CA ILE A 262 -8.86 -20.78 -9.00
C ILE A 262 -10.19 -21.51 -9.17
N GLU A 263 -11.21 -21.10 -8.42
CA GLU A 263 -12.59 -21.50 -8.68
C GLU A 263 -13.30 -20.26 -9.22
N SER A 264 -13.69 -20.32 -10.49
CA SER A 264 -14.61 -19.39 -11.12
C SER A 264 -16.01 -19.99 -11.04
N ASP A 265 -16.95 -19.26 -10.41
CA ASP A 265 -18.39 -19.59 -10.45
C ASP A 265 -18.96 -19.42 -11.86
#